data_AF-A0AAV1G0E1-F1
#
_entry.id   AF-A0AAV1G0E1-F1
#
_cell.length_a   1.000
_cell.length_b   1.000
_cell.length_c   1.000
_cell.angle_alpha   90.00
_cell.angle_beta   90.00
_cell.angle_gamma   90.00
#
_symmetry.space_group_name_H-M   'P 1'
#
loop_
_entity.id
_entity.type
_entity.pdbx_description
1 polymer ?
#
loop_
_entity_poly.entity_id
_entity_poly.type
_entity_poly.pdbx_seq_one_letter_code
_entity_poly.pdbx_strand_id
1 'polypeptide(L)'
;MNSDQSTTPDASASVESKSDEDTFTKVKSKKTQKRKREQDAAADMDTEGPMASKRPQFPPISGDRLRGPDEMRKVPVPAHRYTPLKENWLKIFTPIVENLQLQVRFNLKTRNVEIKTCKDTQDISSLTKATDFVKAFVLGFQVEDALALIRLDELFLESFDVTDVKPLKGDHLSRAIGRLAGKGGKTKFTIENVTKTRIVLADTKSTFKGLWQHQGGGQSDS
;
A
#
# COMPACT_ATOMS: atom_id res chain seq x y z
N MET A 1 -11.15 -32.53 73.45
CA MET A 1 -11.70 -31.17 73.24
C MET A 1 -11.99 -31.07 71.75
N ASN A 2 -13.25 -31.17 71.33
CA ASN A 2 -14.13 -30.03 70.96
C ASN A 2 -13.48 -29.11 69.94
N SER A 3 -14.06 -28.66 68.83
CA SER A 3 -15.38 -28.76 68.17
C SER A 3 -15.35 -27.52 67.26
N ASP A 4 -15.79 -27.64 66.00
CA ASP A 4 -16.52 -26.61 65.22
C ASP A 4 -15.84 -25.22 65.01
N GLN A 5 -16.00 -24.45 63.93
CA GLN A 5 -16.93 -24.36 62.81
C GLN A 5 -16.29 -23.34 61.85
N SER A 6 -16.06 -23.67 60.58
CA SER A 6 -16.91 -23.31 59.42
C SER A 6 -16.97 -21.83 59.04
N THR A 7 -16.50 -21.52 57.83
CA THR A 7 -17.33 -20.77 56.87
C THR A 7 -16.97 -21.23 55.44
N THR A 8 -17.82 -22.12 54.92
CA THR A 8 -18.16 -22.32 53.50
C THR A 8 -18.92 -21.07 52.98
N PRO A 9 -19.28 -20.87 51.69
CA PRO A 9 -19.59 -21.88 50.65
C PRO A 9 -19.06 -21.45 49.25
N ASP A 10 -19.38 -22.03 48.10
CA ASP A 10 -20.37 -23.02 47.69
C ASP A 10 -19.87 -23.69 46.41
N ALA A 11 -20.41 -24.87 46.17
CA ALA A 11 -20.15 -25.76 45.08
C ALA A 11 -20.76 -25.28 43.74
N SER A 12 -20.09 -25.74 42.69
CA SER A 12 -20.62 -26.14 41.38
C SER A 12 -22.09 -25.83 41.05
N ALA A 13 -22.29 -25.07 39.98
CA ALA A 13 -23.36 -25.34 39.02
C ALA A 13 -22.94 -24.89 37.62
N SER A 14 -22.91 -25.87 36.72
CA SER A 14 -23.03 -25.73 35.27
C SER A 14 -24.21 -24.80 34.90
N VAL A 15 -24.15 -24.16 33.72
CA VAL A 15 -25.24 -23.94 32.73
C VAL A 15 -24.94 -22.70 31.84
N GLU A 16 -24.89 -22.94 30.51
CA GLU A 16 -25.28 -22.11 29.32
C GLU A 16 -24.98 -20.59 29.28
N SER A 17 -24.66 -19.91 28.17
CA SER A 17 -24.81 -20.15 26.71
C SER A 17 -24.20 -18.96 25.93
N LYS A 18 -24.10 -19.11 24.60
CA LYS A 18 -23.87 -18.12 23.53
C LYS A 18 -22.42 -17.80 23.14
N SER A 19 -21.88 -18.66 22.29
CA SER A 19 -20.94 -18.26 21.24
C SER A 19 -21.73 -18.14 19.93
N ASP A 20 -21.74 -16.94 19.37
CA ASP A 20 -22.46 -16.55 18.16
C ASP A 20 -22.12 -17.43 16.95
N GLU A 21 -23.17 -17.77 16.19
CA GLU A 21 -23.07 -18.46 14.90
C GLU A 21 -22.37 -17.57 13.86
N ASP A 22 -21.09 -17.83 13.60
CA ASP A 22 -20.46 -17.44 12.33
C ASP A 22 -21.03 -18.31 11.19
N THR A 23 -22.18 -17.88 10.67
CA THR A 23 -22.82 -18.50 9.50
C THR A 23 -22.00 -18.18 8.24
N PHE A 24 -21.06 -19.07 7.91
CA PHE A 24 -20.35 -19.04 6.64
C PHE A 24 -21.30 -19.45 5.49
N THR A 25 -21.75 -18.47 4.69
CA THR A 25 -22.57 -18.74 3.50
C THR A 25 -21.70 -19.30 2.38
N LYS A 26 -21.71 -20.62 2.24
CA LYS A 26 -21.06 -21.35 1.15
C LYS A 26 -21.77 -21.08 -0.18
N VAL A 27 -21.19 -20.20 -1.00
CA VAL A 27 -21.60 -19.99 -2.40
C VAL A 27 -21.46 -21.29 -3.20
N LYS A 28 -22.57 -21.83 -3.69
CA LYS A 28 -22.59 -23.00 -4.59
C LYS A 28 -21.97 -22.59 -5.93
N SER A 29 -20.74 -23.04 -6.20
CA SER A 29 -20.14 -22.96 -7.54
C SER A 29 -20.92 -23.88 -8.49
N LYS A 30 -21.62 -23.29 -9.46
CA LYS A 30 -22.30 -24.07 -10.50
C LYS A 30 -21.26 -24.52 -11.53
N LYS A 31 -21.05 -25.84 -11.54
CA LYS A 31 -20.20 -26.64 -12.42
C LYS A 31 -20.41 -26.25 -13.89
N THR A 32 -19.32 -25.86 -14.56
CA THR A 32 -19.23 -25.70 -16.01
C THR A 32 -19.64 -27.00 -16.71
N GLN A 33 -20.79 -27.01 -17.38
CA GLN A 33 -21.14 -28.04 -18.36
C GLN A 33 -20.96 -27.47 -19.77
N LYS A 34 -19.82 -27.84 -20.35
CA LYS A 34 -19.50 -27.78 -21.77
C LYS A 34 -20.58 -28.52 -22.57
N ARG A 35 -21.45 -27.80 -23.28
CA ARG A 35 -22.42 -28.40 -24.22
C ARG A 35 -21.78 -28.54 -25.59
N LYS A 36 -21.58 -29.79 -26.00
CA LYS A 36 -21.30 -30.24 -27.37
C LYS A 36 -22.60 -30.09 -28.20
N ARG A 37 -22.47 -29.51 -29.39
CA ARG A 37 -23.53 -29.33 -30.40
C ARG A 37 -23.68 -30.63 -31.20
N GLU A 38 -24.91 -31.03 -31.47
CA GLU A 38 -25.32 -31.81 -32.64
C GLU A 38 -26.80 -31.46 -32.93
N GLN A 39 -27.12 -31.44 -34.21
CA GLN A 39 -28.20 -30.72 -34.88
C GLN A 39 -28.96 -31.76 -35.71
N ASP A 40 -30.29 -31.78 -35.63
CA ASP A 40 -31.28 -32.34 -36.58
C ASP A 40 -32.64 -32.42 -35.83
N ALA A 41 -33.85 -32.25 -36.37
CA ALA A 41 -34.38 -31.64 -37.57
C ALA A 41 -35.91 -31.57 -37.36
N ALA A 42 -36.53 -30.43 -37.73
CA ALA A 42 -37.93 -30.21 -38.16
C ALA A 42 -39.17 -30.61 -37.30
N ALA A 43 -40.25 -29.83 -37.54
CA ALA A 43 -41.63 -29.91 -37.06
C ALA A 43 -41.90 -29.26 -35.68
N ASP A 44 -42.87 -28.39 -35.45
CA ASP A 44 -43.93 -27.77 -36.26
C ASP A 44 -44.42 -26.52 -35.47
N MET A 45 -45.04 -25.57 -36.15
CA MET A 45 -45.39 -24.22 -35.74
C MET A 45 -46.76 -24.20 -35.06
N ASP A 46 -46.96 -23.48 -33.94
CA ASP A 46 -48.12 -22.57 -33.73
C ASP A 46 -48.28 -21.93 -32.33
N THR A 47 -48.64 -20.63 -32.39
CA THR A 47 -49.49 -19.83 -31.48
C THR A 47 -48.97 -19.26 -30.14
N GLU A 48 -48.56 -17.99 -30.22
CA GLU A 48 -48.95 -16.83 -29.39
C GLU A 48 -48.65 -16.77 -27.88
N GLY A 49 -47.72 -15.86 -27.54
CA GLY A 49 -47.59 -15.22 -26.23
C GLY A 49 -46.34 -14.33 -26.19
N PRO A 50 -46.41 -13.03 -25.81
CA PRO A 50 -45.23 -12.18 -25.79
C PRO A 50 -44.34 -12.64 -24.62
N MET A 51 -43.31 -13.43 -24.92
CA MET A 51 -42.26 -13.71 -23.96
C MET A 51 -41.50 -12.41 -23.71
N ALA A 52 -41.97 -11.65 -22.73
CA ALA A 52 -41.20 -10.61 -22.09
C ALA A 52 -39.93 -11.27 -21.57
N SER A 53 -38.87 -11.20 -22.38
CA SER A 53 -37.53 -11.55 -21.95
C SER A 53 -37.31 -10.74 -20.68
N LYS A 54 -37.23 -11.42 -19.53
CA LYS A 54 -36.87 -10.82 -18.25
C LYS A 54 -35.43 -10.33 -18.39
N ARG A 55 -35.26 -9.19 -19.07
CA ARG A 55 -34.01 -8.44 -19.06
C ARG A 55 -33.74 -8.15 -17.59
N PRO A 56 -32.58 -8.55 -17.05
CA PRO A 56 -32.24 -8.18 -15.69
C PRO A 56 -32.30 -6.66 -15.59
N GLN A 57 -33.25 -6.17 -14.81
CA GLN A 57 -33.39 -4.75 -14.52
C GLN A 57 -32.28 -4.40 -13.55
N PHE A 58 -31.21 -3.76 -14.04
CA PHE A 58 -30.19 -3.20 -13.18
C PHE A 58 -30.70 -1.85 -12.68
N PRO A 59 -31.09 -1.70 -11.41
CA PRO A 59 -31.45 -0.39 -10.89
C PRO A 59 -30.25 0.55 -11.05
N PRO A 60 -30.47 1.80 -11.49
CA PRO A 60 -29.40 2.78 -11.64
C PRO A 60 -28.69 2.93 -10.29
N ILE A 61 -27.39 2.65 -10.30
CA ILE A 61 -26.58 2.79 -9.10
C ILE A 61 -26.63 4.26 -8.68
N SER A 62 -26.89 4.53 -7.40
CA SER A 62 -26.88 5.89 -6.86
C SER A 62 -25.51 6.53 -7.16
N GLY A 63 -25.48 7.79 -7.62
CA GLY A 63 -24.23 8.46 -8.03
C GLY A 63 -23.13 8.47 -6.96
N ASP A 64 -23.49 8.36 -5.67
CA ASP A 64 -22.55 8.24 -4.55
C ASP A 64 -21.85 6.87 -4.50
N ARG A 65 -22.43 5.83 -5.12
CA ARG A 65 -21.82 4.48 -5.33
C ARG A 65 -21.04 4.36 -6.65
N LEU A 66 -21.14 5.34 -7.56
CA LEU A 66 -20.28 5.43 -8.75
C LEU A 66 -18.90 5.96 -8.40
N ARG A 67 -18.81 6.80 -7.35
CA ARG A 67 -17.55 7.18 -6.72
C ARG A 67 -17.08 5.92 -5.98
N GLY A 68 -15.99 5.31 -6.44
CA GLY A 68 -15.50 4.04 -5.91
C GLY A 68 -15.32 4.06 -4.37
N PRO A 69 -15.18 2.88 -3.74
CA PRO A 69 -14.97 2.79 -2.29
C PRO A 69 -13.76 3.64 -1.88
N ASP A 70 -13.86 4.35 -0.74
CA ASP A 70 -12.76 5.13 -0.17
C ASP A 70 -11.48 4.29 -0.14
N GLU A 71 -10.48 4.68 -0.93
CA GLU A 71 -9.25 3.94 -1.07
C GLU A 71 -8.32 4.33 0.08
N MET A 72 -7.95 3.32 0.89
CA MET A 72 -7.10 3.50 2.05
C MET A 72 -5.76 2.80 1.84
N ARG A 73 -4.66 3.53 1.96
CA ARG A 73 -3.31 2.98 1.98
C ARG A 73 -2.67 3.14 3.35
N LYS A 74 -1.91 2.12 3.76
CA LYS A 74 -1.17 2.12 5.02
C LYS A 74 0.32 1.96 4.74
N VAL A 75 1.14 2.81 5.34
CA VAL A 75 2.60 2.75 5.24
C VAL A 75 3.17 2.46 6.64
N PRO A 76 3.89 1.33 6.81
CA PRO A 76 4.55 1.03 8.07
C PRO A 76 5.77 1.93 8.28
N VAL A 77 5.94 2.44 9.50
CA VAL A 77 7.09 3.29 9.84
C VAL A 77 8.06 2.52 10.75
N PRO A 78 9.36 2.43 10.43
CA PRO A 78 10.39 1.84 11.27
C PRO A 78 10.62 2.61 12.58
N ALA A 79 11.11 1.91 13.61
CA ALA A 79 11.30 2.47 14.95
C ALA A 79 12.23 3.69 14.99
N HIS A 80 13.34 3.63 14.25
CA HIS A 80 14.34 4.71 14.19
C HIS A 80 13.83 5.99 13.49
N ARG A 81 12.65 5.95 12.84
CA ARG A 81 12.05 7.09 12.14
C ARG A 81 10.90 7.75 12.90
N TYR A 82 10.50 7.28 14.08
CA TYR A 82 9.35 7.87 14.80
C TYR A 82 9.60 9.28 15.31
N THR A 83 10.77 9.51 15.92
CA THR A 83 11.16 10.84 16.43
C THR A 83 11.14 11.88 15.31
N PRO A 84 11.84 11.68 14.16
CA PRO A 84 11.80 12.66 13.09
C PRO A 84 10.42 12.79 12.43
N LEU A 85 9.60 11.72 12.42
CA LEU A 85 8.23 11.80 11.90
C LEU A 85 7.36 12.72 12.74
N LYS A 86 7.45 12.65 14.07
CA LYS A 86 6.68 13.51 14.99
C LYS A 86 7.10 14.96 14.88
N GLU A 87 8.40 15.24 14.89
CA GLU A 87 8.94 16.60 14.79
C GLU A 87 8.56 17.29 13.48
N ASN A 88 8.63 16.54 12.36
CA ASN A 88 8.33 17.08 11.04
C ASN A 88 6.89 16.82 10.59
N TRP A 89 6.02 16.33 11.47
CA TRP A 89 4.65 15.93 11.10
C TRP A 89 3.89 17.06 10.41
N LEU A 90 4.01 18.29 10.94
CA LEU A 90 3.43 19.50 10.34
C LEU A 90 3.84 19.68 8.88
N LYS A 91 5.13 19.58 8.59
CA LYS A 91 5.65 19.72 7.22
C LYS A 91 5.23 18.59 6.29
N ILE A 92 4.87 17.42 6.84
CA ILE A 92 4.45 16.24 6.07
C ILE A 92 2.95 16.28 5.78
N PHE A 93 2.10 16.60 6.77
CA PHE A 93 0.65 16.55 6.56
C PHE A 93 0.13 17.74 5.75
N THR A 94 0.70 18.95 5.92
CA THR A 94 0.30 20.16 5.19
C THR A 94 0.24 19.96 3.67
N PRO A 95 1.32 19.54 2.99
CA PRO A 95 1.28 19.35 1.53
C PRO A 95 0.34 18.23 1.09
N ILE A 96 0.07 17.22 1.94
CA ILE A 96 -0.85 16.13 1.60
C ILE A 96 -2.31 16.57 1.69
N VAL A 97 -2.66 17.38 2.69
CA VAL A 97 -4.03 17.86 2.86
C VAL A 97 -4.32 19.02 1.90
N GLU A 98 -3.39 19.97 1.73
CA GLU A 98 -3.63 21.17 0.92
C GLU A 98 -3.53 20.90 -0.59
N ASN A 99 -2.48 20.21 -1.04
CA ASN A 99 -2.27 20.03 -2.48
C ASN A 99 -3.05 18.84 -3.04
N LEU A 100 -3.15 17.75 -2.26
CA LEU A 100 -3.71 16.48 -2.73
C LEU A 100 -5.12 16.22 -2.17
N GLN A 101 -5.59 17.02 -1.20
CA GLN A 101 -6.92 16.89 -0.57
C GLN A 101 -7.18 15.47 -0.03
N LEU A 102 -6.16 14.90 0.63
CA LEU A 102 -6.23 13.57 1.24
C LEU A 102 -6.28 13.69 2.77
N GLN A 103 -6.94 12.72 3.41
CA GLN A 103 -6.91 12.57 4.86
C GLN A 103 -5.73 11.70 5.27
N VAL A 104 -4.93 12.18 6.22
CA VAL A 104 -3.79 11.43 6.76
C VAL A 104 -3.90 11.34 8.27
N ARG A 105 -3.68 10.13 8.80
CA ARG A 105 -3.63 9.86 10.23
C ARG A 105 -2.41 9.02 10.57
N PHE A 106 -1.72 9.35 11.65
CA PHE A 106 -0.69 8.49 12.21
C PHE A 106 -1.23 7.70 13.40
N ASN A 107 -1.22 6.37 13.31
CA ASN A 107 -1.61 5.51 14.42
C ASN A 107 -0.37 5.13 15.24
N LEU A 108 -0.27 5.66 16.45
CA LEU A 108 0.87 5.43 17.36
C LEU A 108 0.96 3.98 17.87
N LYS A 109 -0.18 3.26 17.95
CA LYS A 109 -0.21 1.87 18.45
C LYS A 109 0.31 0.88 17.41
N THR A 110 -0.24 0.97 16.19
CA THR A 110 0.15 0.08 15.08
C THR A 110 1.36 0.60 14.30
N ARG A 111 1.77 1.85 14.55
CA ARG A 111 2.95 2.52 13.95
C ARG A 111 2.85 2.64 12.43
N ASN A 112 1.61 2.79 11.95
CA ASN A 112 1.28 2.93 10.55
C ASN A 112 0.76 4.35 10.28
N VAL A 113 1.21 4.92 9.18
CA VAL A 113 0.60 6.12 8.58
C VAL A 113 -0.51 5.64 7.66
N GLU A 114 -1.71 6.11 7.91
CA GLU A 114 -2.92 5.78 7.18
C GLU A 114 -3.30 6.99 6.31
N ILE A 115 -3.45 6.76 5.02
CA ILE A 115 -3.84 7.76 4.03
C ILE A 115 -5.17 7.32 3.43
N LYS A 116 -6.14 8.23 3.38
CA LYS A 116 -7.49 8.01 2.87
C LYS A 116 -7.86 9.08 1.85
N THR A 117 -8.53 8.68 0.79
CA THR A 117 -9.16 9.60 -0.15
C THR A 117 -10.39 10.27 0.47
N CYS A 118 -10.68 11.49 0.05
CA CYS A 118 -11.89 12.23 0.43
C CYS A 118 -12.74 12.51 -0.81
N LYS A 119 -13.98 12.99 -0.61
CA LYS A 119 -14.87 13.37 -1.72
C LYS A 119 -14.29 14.48 -2.62
N ASP A 120 -13.41 15.30 -2.06
CA ASP A 120 -12.72 16.39 -2.75
C ASP A 120 -11.52 15.92 -3.59
N THR A 121 -11.01 14.71 -3.34
CA THR A 121 -9.89 14.16 -4.12
C THR A 121 -10.35 13.89 -5.56
N GLN A 122 -9.80 14.65 -6.52
CA GLN A 122 -10.18 14.52 -7.93
C GLN A 122 -9.40 13.43 -8.67
N ASP A 123 -8.19 13.12 -8.21
CA ASP A 123 -7.27 12.25 -8.94
C ASP A 123 -6.78 11.06 -8.10
N ILE A 124 -6.86 9.86 -8.68
CA ILE A 124 -6.44 8.57 -8.08
C ILE A 124 -4.91 8.55 -7.91
N SER A 125 -4.19 9.23 -8.81
CA SER A 125 -2.72 9.33 -8.75
C SER A 125 -2.23 10.00 -7.46
N SER A 126 -3.04 10.87 -6.86
CA SER A 126 -2.73 11.61 -5.63
C SER A 126 -2.45 10.69 -4.46
N LEU A 127 -3.20 9.59 -4.33
CA LEU A 127 -3.00 8.63 -3.25
C LEU A 127 -1.65 7.92 -3.39
N THR A 128 -1.23 7.61 -4.62
CA THR A 128 0.08 7.02 -4.92
C THR A 128 1.20 8.02 -4.60
N LYS A 129 1.09 9.28 -5.06
CA LYS A 129 2.07 10.34 -4.77
C LYS A 129 2.24 10.57 -3.26
N ALA A 130 1.14 10.64 -2.51
CA ALA A 130 1.18 10.79 -1.05
C ALA A 130 1.81 9.55 -0.38
N THR A 131 1.51 8.36 -0.88
CA THR A 131 2.11 7.11 -0.39
C THR A 131 3.62 7.11 -0.62
N ASP A 132 4.07 7.51 -1.81
CA ASP A 132 5.50 7.52 -2.16
C ASP A 132 6.26 8.65 -1.45
N PHE A 133 5.60 9.79 -1.20
CA PHE A 133 6.12 10.85 -0.33
C PHE A 133 6.39 10.34 1.09
N VAL A 134 5.42 9.66 1.71
CA VAL A 134 5.58 9.08 3.07
C VAL A 134 6.63 7.97 3.07
N LYS A 135 6.62 7.07 2.07
CA LYS A 135 7.65 6.04 1.92
C LYS A 135 9.05 6.63 1.78
N ALA A 136 9.20 7.70 0.99
CA ALA A 136 10.49 8.37 0.87
C ALA A 136 10.99 8.93 2.20
N PHE A 137 10.10 9.55 2.97
CA PHE A 137 10.45 10.01 4.31
C PHE A 137 10.84 8.83 5.21
N VAL A 138 10.15 7.70 5.12
CA VAL A 138 10.49 6.49 5.86
C VAL A 138 11.89 5.97 5.49
N LEU A 139 12.24 6.03 4.21
CA LEU A 139 13.54 5.57 3.70
C LEU A 139 14.70 6.52 4.03
N GLY A 140 14.43 7.67 4.66
CA GLY A 140 15.47 8.57 5.18
C GLY A 140 15.66 9.86 4.40
N PHE A 141 14.86 10.12 3.36
CA PHE A 141 14.92 11.39 2.64
C PHE A 141 14.49 12.56 3.55
N GLN A 142 15.06 13.74 3.28
CA GLN A 142 14.60 14.98 3.90
C GLN A 142 13.21 15.36 3.36
N VAL A 143 12.44 16.09 4.16
CA VAL A 143 11.06 16.49 3.80
C VAL A 143 11.07 17.39 2.56
N GLU A 144 12.03 18.31 2.48
CA GLU A 144 12.21 19.22 1.34
C GLU A 144 12.46 18.48 0.03
N ASP A 145 13.31 17.45 0.07
CA ASP A 145 13.57 16.58 -1.09
C ASP A 145 12.38 15.69 -1.43
N ALA A 146 11.60 15.29 -0.42
CA ALA A 146 10.40 14.49 -0.63
C ALA A 146 9.29 15.30 -1.29
N LEU A 147 9.16 16.59 -1.00
CA LEU A 147 8.16 17.48 -1.61
C LEU A 147 8.26 17.52 -3.13
N ALA A 148 9.45 17.32 -3.69
CA ALA A 148 9.64 17.23 -5.13
C ALA A 148 8.79 16.12 -5.79
N LEU A 149 8.53 15.01 -5.08
CA LEU A 149 7.68 13.91 -5.58
C LEU A 149 6.21 14.32 -5.74
N ILE A 150 5.73 15.29 -4.96
CA ILE A 150 4.36 15.79 -5.08
C ILE A 150 4.27 16.81 -6.21
N ARG A 151 5.35 17.56 -6.46
CA ARG A 151 5.40 18.64 -7.45
C ARG A 151 5.69 18.15 -8.86
N LEU A 152 6.51 17.12 -9.01
CA LEU A 152 6.99 16.59 -10.29
C LEU A 152 6.59 15.13 -10.41
N ASP A 153 5.77 14.83 -11.42
CA ASP A 153 5.20 13.49 -11.62
C ASP A 153 6.17 12.48 -12.22
N GLU A 154 7.27 12.96 -12.81
CA GLU A 154 8.29 12.13 -13.47
C GLU A 154 9.38 11.64 -12.50
N LEU A 155 9.30 12.01 -11.23
CA LEU A 155 10.24 11.58 -10.20
C LEU A 155 9.75 10.29 -9.55
N PHE A 156 10.54 9.23 -9.65
CA PHE A 156 10.25 7.96 -8.98
C PHE A 156 11.27 7.70 -7.86
N LEU A 157 10.91 6.75 -7.00
CA LEU A 157 11.76 6.24 -5.94
C LEU A 157 12.20 4.84 -6.33
N GLU A 158 13.51 4.60 -6.28
CA GLU A 158 14.07 3.29 -6.57
C GLU A 158 15.01 2.86 -5.44
N SER A 159 14.81 1.63 -4.99
CA SER A 159 15.61 1.01 -3.94
C SER A 159 16.39 -0.15 -4.51
N PHE A 160 17.68 -0.18 -4.24
CA PHE A 160 18.61 -1.17 -4.76
C PHE A 160 19.51 -1.67 -3.62
N ASP A 161 19.74 -2.99 -3.57
CA ASP A 161 20.65 -3.60 -2.60
C ASP A 161 22.02 -3.79 -3.26
N VAL A 162 23.10 -3.36 -2.59
CA VAL A 162 24.46 -3.41 -3.16
C VAL A 162 24.87 -4.83 -3.62
N THR A 163 24.30 -5.84 -2.97
CA THR A 163 24.52 -7.26 -3.26
C THR A 163 23.97 -7.71 -4.62
N ASP A 164 22.98 -7.01 -5.17
CA ASP A 164 22.29 -7.41 -6.40
C ASP A 164 23.15 -7.16 -7.65
N VAL A 165 24.02 -6.14 -7.62
CA VAL A 165 25.02 -5.88 -8.69
C VAL A 165 26.26 -6.73 -8.48
N LYS A 166 26.68 -6.89 -7.22
CA LYS A 166 27.83 -7.72 -6.90
C LYS A 166 27.65 -8.37 -5.54
N PRO A 167 27.72 -9.71 -5.43
CA PRO A 167 27.66 -10.40 -4.14
C PRO A 167 28.93 -10.08 -3.35
N LEU A 168 28.84 -9.13 -2.42
CA LEU A 168 29.90 -8.71 -1.52
C LEU A 168 29.57 -9.17 -0.10
N LYS A 169 30.59 -9.56 0.67
CA LYS A 169 30.44 -10.00 2.06
C LYS A 169 31.36 -9.22 2.98
N GLY A 170 30.89 -8.97 4.21
CA GLY A 170 31.68 -8.37 5.30
C GLY A 170 32.39 -7.07 4.90
N ASP A 171 33.71 -7.05 5.08
CA ASP A 171 34.57 -5.87 4.86
C ASP A 171 34.53 -5.33 3.43
N HIS A 172 34.26 -6.18 2.43
CA HIS A 172 34.15 -5.71 1.06
C HIS A 172 32.90 -4.87 0.83
N LEU A 173 31.81 -5.18 1.52
CA LEU A 173 30.55 -4.43 1.45
C LEU A 173 30.72 -3.06 2.09
N SER A 174 31.21 -3.00 3.33
CA SER A 174 31.43 -1.74 4.05
C SER A 174 32.42 -0.82 3.33
N ARG A 175 33.47 -1.39 2.72
CA ARG A 175 34.43 -0.62 1.91
C ARG A 175 33.82 -0.11 0.60
N ALA A 176 32.93 -0.87 -0.04
CA ALA A 176 32.21 -0.41 -1.23
C ALA A 176 31.27 0.76 -0.90
N ILE A 177 30.50 0.65 0.19
CA ILE A 177 29.61 1.73 0.67
C ILE A 177 30.43 2.97 1.05
N GLY A 178 31.56 2.78 1.73
CA GLY A 178 32.47 3.88 2.09
C GLY A 178 33.05 4.62 0.89
N ARG A 179 33.31 3.90 -0.22
CA ARG A 179 33.74 4.52 -1.49
C ARG A 179 32.61 5.27 -2.19
N LEU A 180 31.39 4.73 -2.15
CA LEU A 180 30.20 5.37 -2.72
C LEU A 180 29.86 6.68 -1.98
N ALA A 181 29.91 6.68 -0.65
CA ALA A 181 29.75 7.88 0.15
C ALA A 181 30.92 8.87 -0.07
N GLY A 182 32.14 8.36 -0.09
CA GLY A 182 33.36 9.16 -0.08
C GLY A 182 33.61 9.82 1.28
N LYS A 183 34.76 10.49 1.42
CA LYS A 183 35.13 11.17 2.68
C LYS A 183 34.13 12.29 3.00
N GLY A 184 33.35 12.11 4.06
CA GLY A 184 32.33 13.08 4.49
C GLY A 184 31.16 13.23 3.51
N GLY A 185 30.87 12.20 2.69
CA GLY A 185 29.77 12.26 1.73
C GLY A 185 30.07 13.04 0.45
N LYS A 186 31.30 13.55 0.25
CA LYS A 186 31.64 14.40 -0.90
C LYS A 186 31.33 13.74 -2.24
N THR A 187 31.71 12.47 -2.43
CA THR A 187 31.45 11.73 -3.67
C THR A 187 29.96 11.58 -3.91
N LYS A 188 29.20 11.21 -2.87
CA LYS A 188 27.74 11.15 -2.92
C LYS A 188 27.14 12.49 -3.37
N PHE A 189 27.53 13.60 -2.74
CA PHE A 189 27.03 14.93 -3.09
C PHE A 189 27.40 15.35 -4.52
N THR A 190 28.60 15.00 -4.99
CA THR A 190 28.99 15.25 -6.38
C THR A 190 28.09 14.50 -7.35
N ILE A 191 27.82 13.21 -7.08
CA ILE A 191 26.93 12.40 -7.92
C ILE A 191 25.52 12.97 -7.92
N GLU A 192 24.98 13.32 -6.74
CA GLU A 192 23.66 13.94 -6.61
C GLU A 192 23.54 15.21 -7.46
N ASN A 193 24.55 16.08 -7.42
CA ASN A 193 24.49 17.36 -8.13
C ASN A 193 24.63 17.21 -9.65
N VAL A 194 25.47 16.25 -10.10
CA VAL A 194 25.67 15.97 -11.54
C VAL A 194 24.44 15.30 -12.15
N THR A 195 23.89 14.29 -11.47
CA THR A 195 22.76 13.51 -11.98
C THR A 195 21.41 14.12 -11.64
N LYS A 196 21.39 15.20 -10.84
CA LYS A 196 20.17 15.82 -10.28
C LYS A 196 19.30 14.80 -9.56
N THR A 197 19.94 13.87 -8.85
CA THR A 197 19.27 12.85 -8.04
C THR A 197 19.49 13.12 -6.56
N ARG A 198 18.63 12.54 -5.72
CA ARG A 198 18.84 12.48 -4.28
C ARG A 198 19.07 11.04 -3.88
N ILE A 199 20.13 10.76 -3.12
CA ILE A 199 20.53 9.41 -2.74
C ILE A 199 20.51 9.30 -1.22
N VAL A 200 20.01 8.20 -0.69
CA VAL A 200 20.11 7.84 0.72
C VAL A 200 20.81 6.48 0.80
N LEU A 201 21.88 6.44 1.59
CA LEU A 201 22.67 5.24 1.85
C LEU A 201 22.27 4.70 3.22
N ALA A 202 21.73 3.49 3.26
CA ALA A 202 21.28 2.82 4.49
C ALA A 202 21.92 1.42 4.57
N ASP A 203 23.13 1.35 5.15
CA ASP A 203 23.95 0.15 5.28
C ASP A 203 24.00 -0.70 4.01
N THR A 204 23.12 -1.69 3.88
CA THR A 204 23.08 -2.59 2.71
C THR A 204 22.23 -2.05 1.54
N LYS A 205 21.25 -1.20 1.84
CA LYS A 205 20.27 -0.68 0.88
C LYS A 205 20.61 0.75 0.47
N SER A 206 20.67 1.00 -0.82
CA SER A 206 20.74 2.35 -1.38
C SER A 206 19.39 2.69 -1.99
N THR A 207 18.83 3.84 -1.64
CA THR A 207 17.61 4.35 -2.28
C THR A 207 17.93 5.64 -3.00
N PHE A 208 17.52 5.80 -4.26
CA PHE A 208 17.66 7.05 -5.00
C PHE A 208 16.31 7.55 -5.52
N LYS A 209 16.27 8.83 -5.86
CA LYS A 209 15.19 9.46 -6.62
C LYS A 209 15.75 10.21 -7.81
N GLY A 210 15.17 10.02 -9.00
CA GLY A 210 15.64 10.65 -10.23
C GLY A 210 14.61 10.64 -11.37
N LEU A 211 14.92 11.38 -12.44
CA LEU A 211 14.16 11.40 -13.69
C LEU A 211 14.48 10.15 -14.53
N TRP A 212 13.47 9.61 -15.22
CA TRP A 212 13.57 8.28 -15.88
C TRP A 212 14.62 8.25 -17.00
N GLN A 213 14.89 9.41 -17.60
CA GLN A 213 15.84 9.57 -18.70
C GLN A 213 17.29 9.18 -18.37
N HIS A 214 17.67 9.06 -17.10
CA HIS A 214 19.03 8.66 -16.70
C HIS A 214 19.21 7.15 -16.45
N GLN A 215 18.15 6.36 -16.54
CA GLN A 215 18.14 4.94 -16.13
C GLN A 215 18.33 3.92 -17.28
N GLY A 216 18.42 4.34 -18.54
CA GLY A 216 18.48 3.36 -19.64
C GLY A 216 18.93 3.93 -20.99
N GLY A 217 20.15 4.42 -21.08
CA GLY A 217 20.84 4.70 -22.34
C GLY A 217 21.79 3.58 -22.75
N GLY A 218 21.32 2.32 -22.69
CA GLY A 218 22.04 1.18 -23.24
C GLY A 218 21.86 1.15 -24.75
N GLN A 219 22.60 2.00 -25.46
CA GLN A 219 22.67 1.99 -26.91
C GLN A 219 23.42 0.73 -27.33
N SER A 220 22.67 -0.32 -27.69
CA SER A 220 23.19 -1.49 -28.39
C SER A 220 23.46 -1.08 -29.83
N ASP A 221 24.68 -0.59 -30.10
CA ASP A 221 25.19 -0.54 -31.47
C ASP A 221 25.42 -1.98 -31.97
N SER A 222 24.78 -2.31 -33.09
CA SER A 222 25.08 -3.45 -33.96
C SER A 222 25.59 -2.93 -35.28
#